data_AF-A0A1P8VGM3-F1
#
_entry.id   AF-A0A1P8VGM3-F1
#
_cell.length_a   1.000
_cell.length_b   1.000
_cell.length_c   1.000
_cell.angle_alpha   90.00
_cell.angle_beta   90.00
_cell.angle_gamma   90.00
#
_symmetry.space_group_name_H-M   'P 1'
#
loop_
_entity.id
_entity.type
_entity.pdbx_description
1 polymer ?
#
loop_
_entity_poly.entity_id
_entity_poly.type
_entity_poly.pdbx_seq_one_letter_code
_entity_poly.pdbx_strand_id
1 'polypeptide(L)'
;FSILTIEDGIFEVKATAGDTHLGGEDFDNLLVEHCVRDFMRINNGKNLASNKRALRRLRTHCERAKRVLSSSTQATIELDSLYEGIDYNT
;
A
#
# COMPACT_ATOMS: atom_id res chain seq x y z
N PHE A 1 14.58 13.22 7.50
CA PHE A 1 14.84 14.58 7.01
C PHE A 1 16.33 14.89 7.13
N SER A 2 16.85 15.67 6.19
CA SER A 2 18.19 16.25 6.27
C SER A 2 18.07 17.76 6.11
N ILE A 3 18.86 18.50 6.88
CA ILE A 3 19.00 19.95 6.79
C ILE A 3 20.40 20.23 6.32
N LEU A 4 20.53 20.95 5.20
CA LEU A 4 21.81 21.26 4.58
C LEU A 4 21.94 22.76 4.32
N THR A 5 23.18 23.25 4.42
CA THR A 5 23.60 24.56 3.92
C THR A 5 24.42 24.36 2.66
N ILE A 6 24.20 25.20 1.63
CA ILE A 6 24.90 25.13 0.35
C ILE A 6 25.49 26.51 0.06
N GLU A 7 26.82 26.61 0.07
CA GLU A 7 27.56 27.87 -0.20
C GLU A 7 28.80 27.55 -1.02
N ASP A 8 29.04 28.30 -2.11
CA ASP A 8 30.21 28.17 -2.99
C ASP A 8 30.53 26.72 -3.44
N GLY A 9 29.49 25.91 -3.64
CA GLY A 9 29.63 24.50 -4.04
C GLY A 9 29.95 23.54 -2.87
N ILE A 10 30.04 24.04 -1.65
CA ILE A 10 30.19 23.25 -0.42
C ILE A 10 28.80 22.87 0.09
N PHE A 11 28.61 21.58 0.38
CA PHE A 11 27.40 21.02 0.99
C PHE A 11 27.69 20.66 2.44
N GLU A 12 27.14 21.41 3.39
CA GLU A 12 27.32 21.15 4.82
C GLU A 12 26.04 20.58 5.42
N VAL A 13 26.12 19.40 6.04
CA VAL A 13 24.99 18.77 6.73
C VAL A 13 24.89 19.34 8.14
N LYS A 14 23.78 20.03 8.44
CA LYS A 14 23.52 20.61 9.77
C LYS A 14 22.79 19.63 10.70
N ALA A 15 21.88 18.83 10.15
CA ALA A 15 21.16 17.81 10.90
C ALA A 15 20.63 16.71 9.98
N THR A 16 20.58 15.48 10.50
CA THR A 16 19.93 14.35 9.84
C THR A 16 19.20 13.53 10.89
N ALA A 17 17.95 13.18 10.60
CA ALA A 17 17.18 12.22 11.38
C ALA A 17 16.21 11.48 10.46
N GLY A 18 15.72 10.31 10.85
CA GLY A 18 14.75 9.55 10.07
C GLY A 18 14.44 8.22 10.71
N ASP A 19 13.37 7.59 10.25
CA ASP A 19 13.00 6.23 10.63
C ASP A 19 13.23 5.32 9.42
N THR A 20 14.08 4.31 9.56
CA THR A 20 14.39 3.35 8.49
C THR A 20 13.32 2.29 8.29
N HIS A 21 12.31 2.24 9.17
CA HIS A 21 11.22 1.27 9.13
C HIS A 21 9.89 1.91 8.72
N LEU A 22 9.87 3.23 8.44
CA LEU A 22 8.68 3.95 8.01
C LEU A 22 8.77 4.31 6.52
N GLY A 23 7.78 3.89 5.75
CA GLY A 23 7.73 4.15 4.32
C GLY A 23 6.38 3.90 3.68
N GLY A 24 6.37 3.89 2.34
CA GLY A 24 5.14 3.69 1.57
C GLY A 24 4.53 2.30 1.76
N GLU A 25 5.31 1.31 2.18
CA GLU A 25 4.87 -0.06 2.39
C GLU A 25 3.94 -0.20 3.60
N ASP A 26 4.08 0.67 4.62
CA ASP A 26 3.16 0.69 5.77
C ASP A 26 1.74 1.02 5.33
N PHE A 27 1.59 2.00 4.43
CA PHE A 27 0.31 2.33 3.83
C PHE A 27 -0.21 1.21 2.93
N ASP A 28 0.67 0.53 2.19
CA ASP A 28 0.26 -0.64 1.39
C ASP A 28 -0.25 -1.77 2.29
N ASN A 29 0.41 -2.02 3.43
CA ASN A 29 -0.03 -3.01 4.43
C ASN A 29 -1.40 -2.66 4.99
N LEU A 30 -1.61 -1.41 5.42
CA LEU A 30 -2.90 -0.96 5.95
C LEU A 30 -4.04 -1.08 4.93
N LEU A 31 -3.78 -0.74 3.66
CA LEU A 31 -4.75 -0.92 2.58
C LEU A 31 -5.06 -2.40 2.31
N VAL A 32 -4.03 -3.26 2.29
CA VAL A 32 -4.23 -4.71 2.14
C VAL A 32 -5.06 -5.27 3.28
N GLU A 33 -4.78 -4.90 4.53
CA GLU A 33 -5.56 -5.33 5.69
C GLU A 33 -7.01 -4.84 5.64
N HIS A 34 -7.23 -3.61 5.16
CA HIS A 34 -8.58 -3.10 4.90
C HIS A 34 -9.31 -3.95 3.86
N CYS A 35 -8.71 -4.18 2.69
CA CYS A 35 -9.30 -4.98 1.62
C CYS A 35 -9.50 -6.45 2.00
N VAL A 36 -8.60 -7.05 2.80
CA VAL A 36 -8.76 -8.41 3.31
C VAL A 36 -9.98 -8.51 4.23
N ARG A 37 -10.15 -7.55 5.15
CA ARG A 37 -11.32 -7.50 6.03
C ARG A 37 -12.61 -7.28 5.25
N ASP A 38 -12.56 -6.39 4.25
CA ASP A 38 -13.69 -6.12 3.38
C ASP A 38 -14.08 -7.35 2.55
N PHE A 39 -13.11 -8.02 1.92
CA PHE A 39 -13.33 -9.28 1.20
C PHE A 39 -13.98 -10.34 2.09
N MET A 40 -13.50 -10.52 3.34
CA MET A 40 -14.12 -11.45 4.27
C MET A 40 -15.58 -11.06 4.59
N ARG A 41 -15.84 -9.77 4.77
CA ARG A 41 -17.18 -9.24 5.07
C ARG A 41 -18.17 -9.53 3.94
N ILE A 42 -17.79 -9.31 2.69
CA ILE A 42 -18.70 -9.49 1.54
C ILE A 42 -18.80 -10.94 1.06
N ASN A 43 -17.82 -11.79 1.39
CA ASN A 43 -17.75 -13.19 0.93
C ASN A 43 -17.93 -14.22 2.06
N ASN A 44 -18.88 -13.98 2.98
CA ASN A 44 -19.27 -14.94 4.02
C ASN A 44 -18.09 -15.46 4.88
N GLY A 45 -17.15 -14.59 5.24
CA GLY A 45 -16.01 -14.92 6.09
C GLY A 45 -14.87 -15.67 5.38
N LYS A 46 -14.89 -15.77 4.06
CA LYS A 46 -13.79 -16.39 3.31
C LYS A 46 -12.49 -15.58 3.46
N ASN A 47 -11.53 -16.17 4.14
CA ASN A 47 -10.26 -15.52 4.48
C ASN A 47 -9.17 -15.81 3.42
N LEU A 48 -8.83 -14.80 2.62
CA LEU A 48 -7.78 -14.92 1.60
C LEU A 48 -6.34 -14.79 2.16
N ALA A 49 -6.17 -14.45 3.45
CA ALA A 49 -4.87 -14.18 4.05
C ALA A 49 -3.97 -15.43 4.12
N SER A 50 -4.55 -16.63 4.09
CA SER A 50 -3.82 -17.89 4.00
C SER A 50 -3.21 -18.12 2.60
N ASN A 51 -3.72 -17.42 1.57
CA ASN A 51 -3.27 -17.58 0.19
C ASN A 51 -2.25 -16.50 -0.20
N LYS A 52 -0.96 -16.88 -0.14
CA LYS A 52 0.15 -16.00 -0.48
C LYS A 52 0.06 -15.41 -1.89
N ARG A 53 -0.47 -16.17 -2.86
CA ARG A 53 -0.64 -15.69 -4.25
C ARG A 53 -1.72 -14.63 -4.34
N ALA A 54 -2.87 -14.85 -3.70
CA ALA A 54 -3.96 -13.88 -3.64
C ALA A 54 -3.51 -12.59 -2.95
N LEU A 55 -2.85 -12.70 -1.79
CA LEU A 55 -2.31 -11.55 -1.06
C LEU A 55 -1.31 -10.73 -1.88
N ARG A 56 -0.40 -11.39 -2.60
CA ARG A 56 0.58 -10.68 -3.45
C ARG A 56 -0.10 -9.91 -4.59
N ARG A 57 -1.13 -10.50 -5.20
CA ARG A 57 -1.94 -9.82 -6.23
C ARG A 57 -2.68 -8.62 -5.65
N LEU A 58 -3.36 -8.81 -4.51
CA LEU A 58 -4.07 -7.75 -3.80
C LEU A 58 -3.14 -6.59 -3.46
N ARG A 59 -1.97 -6.87 -2.87
CA ARG A 59 -0.95 -5.87 -2.55
C ARG A 59 -0.52 -5.03 -3.75
N THR A 60 -0.32 -5.66 -4.91
CA THR A 60 0.06 -4.95 -6.14
C THR A 60 -1.03 -3.96 -6.57
N HIS A 61 -2.31 -4.31 -6.40
CA HIS A 61 -3.42 -3.42 -6.73
C HIS A 61 -3.63 -2.36 -5.64
N CYS A 62 -3.43 -2.67 -4.36
CA CYS A 62 -3.47 -1.69 -3.28
C CYS A 62 -2.39 -0.61 -3.44
N GLU A 63 -1.16 -0.99 -3.84
CA GLU A 63 -0.10 -0.01 -4.12
C GLU A 63 -0.48 0.91 -5.28
N ARG A 64 -1.09 0.36 -6.34
CA ARG A 64 -1.61 1.16 -7.47
C ARG A 64 -2.71 2.12 -7.00
N ALA A 65 -3.67 1.63 -6.22
CA ALA A 65 -4.74 2.45 -5.67
C ALA A 65 -4.20 3.57 -4.78
N LYS A 66 -3.22 3.29 -3.92
CA LYS A 66 -2.53 4.30 -3.09
C LYS A 66 -1.93 5.41 -3.94
N ARG A 67 -1.24 5.05 -5.04
CA ARG A 67 -0.67 6.04 -5.97
C ARG A 67 -1.75 6.90 -6.61
N VAL A 68 -2.86 6.31 -7.04
CA VAL A 68 -4.01 7.06 -7.59
C VAL A 68 -4.57 8.02 -6.54
N LEU A 69 -4.77 7.55 -5.30
CA LEU A 69 -5.26 8.34 -4.17
C LEU A 69 -4.32 9.50 -3.77
N SER A 70 -3.05 9.47 -4.19
CA SER A 70 -2.13 10.59 -3.99
C SER A 70 -2.47 11.80 -4.90
N SER A 71 -3.32 11.59 -5.90
CA SER A 71 -3.71 12.60 -6.91
C SER A 71 -5.22 12.72 -7.13
N SER A 72 -6.01 11.80 -6.56
CA SER A 72 -7.46 11.68 -6.72
C SER A 72 -8.11 11.37 -5.37
N THR A 73 -9.38 11.72 -5.21
CA THR A 73 -10.11 11.47 -3.96
C THR A 73 -10.65 10.05 -3.85
N GLN A 74 -10.64 9.29 -4.95
CA GLN A 74 -11.18 7.93 -5.05
C GLN A 74 -10.28 7.08 -5.97
N ALA A 75 -10.29 5.76 -5.74
CA ALA A 75 -9.64 4.77 -6.58
C ALA A 75 -10.44 3.46 -6.52
N THR A 76 -10.41 2.69 -7.60
CA THR A 76 -11.07 1.39 -7.69
C THR A 76 -10.03 0.27 -7.73
N ILE A 77 -10.30 -0.82 -7.01
CA ILE A 77 -9.50 -2.04 -7.02
C ILE A 77 -10.35 -3.15 -7.63
N GLU A 78 -9.97 -3.60 -8.82
CA GLU A 78 -10.63 -4.70 -9.53
C GLU A 78 -9.65 -5.86 -9.74
N LEU A 79 -10.05 -7.06 -9.32
CA LEU A 79 -9.25 -8.28 -9.32
C LEU A 79 -10.09 -9.51 -9.64
N ASP A 80 -9.94 -10.03 -10.85
CA ASP A 80 -10.61 -11.27 -11.25
C ASP A 80 -10.01 -12.50 -10.54
N SER A 81 -10.88 -13.41 -10.11
CA SER A 81 -10.52 -14.68 -9.49
C SER A 81 -9.44 -14.50 -8.42
N LEU A 82 -9.64 -13.55 -7.51
CA LEU A 82 -8.68 -13.21 -6.46
C LEU A 82 -8.44 -14.41 -5.53
N TYR A 83 -9.52 -15.03 -5.06
CA TYR A 83 -9.47 -16.15 -4.11
C TYR A 83 -10.62 -17.14 -4.38
N GLU A 84 -10.31 -18.43 -4.53
CA GLU A 84 -11.30 -19.49 -4.81
C GLU A 84 -12.25 -19.18 -6.00
N GLY A 85 -11.75 -18.49 -7.02
CA GLY A 85 -12.55 -18.09 -8.19
C GLY A 85 -13.50 -16.92 -7.95
N ILE A 86 -13.39 -16.25 -6.80
CA ILE A 86 -14.18 -15.06 -6.46
C ILE A 86 -13.45 -13.81 -6.93
N ASP A 87 -14.17 -12.96 -7.66
CA ASP A 87 -13.69 -11.64 -8.07
C ASP A 87 -13.79 -10.65 -6.90
N TYR A 88 -12.90 -9.66 -6.86
CA TYR A 88 -12.90 -8.62 -5.85
C TYR A 88 -12.91 -7.24 -6.49
N ASN A 89 -13.94 -6.46 -6.16
CA ASN A 89 -14.16 -5.11 -6.66
C ASN A 89 -14.53 -4.18 -5.49
N THR A 90 -13.75 -3.13 -5.27
CA THR A 90 -14.03 -2.08 -4.27
C THR A 90 -13.55 -0.71 -4.73
#